data_AF-A0A1H0WID8-F1
#
_entry.id   AF-A0A1H0WID8-F1
#
_cell.length_a   1.000
_cell.length_b   1.000
_cell.length_c   1.000
_cell.angle_alpha   90.00
_cell.angle_beta   90.00
_cell.angle_gamma   90.00
#
_symmetry.space_group_name_H-M   'P 1'
#
loop_
_entity.id
_entity.type
_entity.pdbx_description
1 polymer ?
#
loop_
_entity_poly.entity_id
_entity_poly.type
_entity_poly.pdbx_seq_one_letter_code
_entity_poly.pdbx_strand_id
1 'polypeptide(L)' 'MANWTRQLIDLAIAHQGSYYLPYQIHASREQFLAAYPRAEAFFALKRRVDPSNKFRNKLWDAYYRAGQLHSE' A
#
# COMPACT_ATOMS: atom_id res chain seq x y z
N MET A 1 -14.72 -13.21 0.68
CA MET A 1 -14.58 -11.98 -0.14
C MET A 1 -13.13 -11.56 -0.34
N ALA A 2 -12.37 -11.29 0.73
CA ALA A 2 -10.97 -10.84 0.62
C ALA A 2 -10.07 -11.75 -0.26
N ASN A 3 -10.26 -13.07 -0.20
CA ASN A 3 -9.48 -14.03 -0.99
C ASN A 3 -9.64 -13.81 -2.51
N TRP A 4 -10.88 -13.66 -2.99
CA TRP A 4 -11.16 -13.42 -4.41
C TRP A 4 -10.59 -12.07 -4.88
N THR A 5 -10.71 -11.03 -4.06
CA THR A 5 -10.12 -9.72 -4.36
C THR A 5 -8.60 -9.79 -4.48
N ARG A 6 -7.92 -10.53 -3.60
CA ARG A 6 -6.46 -10.72 -3.69
C ARG A 6 -6.05 -11.44 -4.97
N GLN A 7 -6.78 -12.49 -5.36
CA GLN A 7 -6.51 -13.19 -6.62
C GLN A 7 -6.69 -12.29 -7.84
N LEU A 8 -7.71 -11.43 -7.85
CA LEU A 8 -7.88 -10.44 -8.92
C LEU A 8 -6.75 -9.40 -8.94
N ILE A 9 -6.26 -9.00 -7.77
CA ILE A 9 -5.10 -8.10 -7.67
C ILE A 9 -3.84 -8.78 -8.22
N ASP A 10 -3.60 -10.05 -7.87
CA ASP A 10 -2.46 -10.81 -8.40
C ASP A 10 -2.50 -10.90 -9.93
N LEU A 11 -3.68 -11.15 -10.52
CA LEU A 11 -3.86 -11.14 -11.97
C LEU A 11 -3.59 -9.75 -12.58
N ALA A 12 -4.09 -8.68 -11.96
CA ALA A 12 -3.82 -7.32 -12.44
C ALA A 12 -2.31 -7.03 -12.44
N ILE A 13 -1.60 -7.38 -11.36
CA ILE A 13 -0.15 -7.20 -11.22
C ILE A 13 0.61 -8.04 -12.26
N ALA A 14 0.21 -9.30 -12.48
CA ALA A 14 0.83 -10.18 -13.46
C ALA A 14 0.76 -9.62 -14.89
N HIS A 15 -0.27 -8.83 -15.19
CA HIS A 15 -0.43 -8.11 -16.45
C HIS A 15 0.06 -6.64 -16.39
N GLN A 16 0.96 -6.33 -15.45
CA GLN A 16 1.59 -5.01 -15.27
C GLN A 16 0.58 -3.88 -15.00
N GLY A 17 -0.61 -4.25 -14.50
CA GLY A 17 -1.67 -3.35 -14.11
C GLY A 17 -1.61 -2.98 -12.64
N SER A 18 -2.64 -2.25 -12.21
CA SER A 18 -2.88 -1.87 -10.82
C SER A 18 -4.37 -1.90 -10.53
N TYR A 19 -4.77 -1.61 -9.29
CA TYR A 19 -6.16 -1.59 -8.86
C TYR A 19 -6.47 -0.28 -8.16
N TYR A 20 -7.68 0.23 -8.31
CA TYR A 20 -8.12 1.43 -7.59
C TYR A 20 -8.09 1.18 -6.08
N LEU A 21 -7.54 2.14 -5.31
CA LEU A 21 -7.44 2.06 -3.85
C LEU A 21 -8.83 2.06 -3.21
N PRO A 22 -9.38 0.90 -2.83
CA PRO A 22 -10.77 0.81 -2.41
C PRO A 22 -10.88 1.08 -0.91
N TYR A 23 -12.10 1.36 -0.45
CA TYR A 23 -12.40 1.49 0.98
C TYR A 23 -12.07 0.22 1.79
N GLN A 24 -12.11 -0.95 1.14
CA GLN A 24 -11.75 -2.22 1.76
C GLN A 24 -10.28 -2.55 1.47
N ILE A 25 -9.48 -2.64 2.53
CA ILE A 25 -8.04 -2.89 2.48
C ILE A 25 -7.79 -4.40 2.45
N HIS A 26 -8.05 -5.01 1.30
CA HIS A 26 -7.85 -6.46 1.13
C HIS A 26 -6.45 -6.82 0.65
N ALA A 27 -5.80 -5.94 -0.13
CA ALA A 27 -4.49 -6.23 -0.69
C ALA A 27 -3.44 -6.38 0.42
N SER A 28 -2.56 -7.35 0.29
CA SER A 28 -1.38 -7.45 1.15
C SER A 28 -0.43 -6.27 0.91
N ARG A 29 0.56 -6.09 1.79
CA ARG A 29 1.56 -5.06 1.61
C ARG A 29 2.40 -5.31 0.36
N GLU A 30 2.74 -6.57 0.10
CA GLU A 30 3.51 -7.01 -1.06
C GLU A 30 2.74 -6.72 -2.35
N GLN A 31 1.44 -7.07 -2.38
CA GLN A 31 0.56 -6.76 -3.51
C GLN A 31 0.46 -5.25 -3.75
N PHE A 32 0.33 -4.46 -2.68
CA PHE A 32 0.30 -2.99 -2.79
C PHE A 32 1.60 -2.44 -3.38
N LEU A 33 2.76 -2.88 -2.88
CA LEU A 33 4.06 -2.40 -3.37
C LEU A 33 4.31 -2.82 -4.83
N ALA A 34 3.90 -4.02 -5.22
CA ALA A 34 3.99 -4.49 -6.60
C ALA A 34 3.06 -3.70 -7.54
N ALA A 35 1.83 -3.43 -7.12
CA ALA A 35 0.86 -2.63 -7.89
C ALA A 35 1.20 -1.12 -7.93
N TYR A 36 2.02 -0.64 -6.99
CA TYR A 36 2.46 0.75 -6.87
C TYR A 36 3.98 0.87 -6.67
N PRO A 37 4.80 0.69 -7.72
CA PRO A 37 6.26 0.65 -7.58
C PRO A 37 6.91 1.92 -7.02
N ARG A 38 6.23 3.07 -7.12
CA ARG A 38 6.70 4.35 -6.57
C ARG A 38 6.21 4.61 -5.13
N ALA A 39 5.56 3.64 -4.49
CA ALA A 39 5.04 3.77 -3.13
C ALA A 39 6.13 4.16 -2.13
N GLU A 40 7.34 3.60 -2.23
CA GLU A 40 8.43 3.93 -1.31
C GLU A 40 8.88 5.39 -1.42
N ALA A 41 9.01 5.90 -2.65
CA ALA A 41 9.32 7.31 -2.90
C ALA A 41 8.21 8.22 -2.36
N PHE A 42 6.95 7.81 -2.52
CA PHE A 42 5.81 8.52 -1.95
C PHE A 42 5.81 8.50 -0.41
N PHE A 43 6.18 7.38 0.21
CA PHE A 43 6.33 7.27 1.66
C PHE A 43 7.49 8.12 2.20
N ALA A 44 8.60 8.21 1.47
CA ALA A 44 9.70 9.11 1.80
C ALA A 44 9.26 10.57 1.75
N LEU A 45 8.50 10.95 0.70
CA LEU A 45 7.91 12.28 0.60
C LEU A 45 6.97 12.56 1.78
N LYS A 46 6.09 11.60 2.12
CA LYS A 46 5.17 11.70 3.26
C LYS A 46 5.88 11.99 4.58
N ARG A 47 7.00 11.30 4.86
CA ARG A 47 7.83 11.56 6.05
C ARG A 47 8.34 12.99 6.10
N ARG A 48 8.74 13.55 4.96
CA ARG A 48 9.29 14.90 4.86
C ARG A 48 8.23 15.99 5.05
N VAL A 49 7.05 15.80 4.47
CA VAL A 49 6.01 16.85 4.42
C VAL A 49 4.99 16.78 5.56
N ASP A 50 4.87 15.61 6.20
CA ASP A 50 3.99 15.41 7.37
C ASP A 50 4.70 14.53 8.41
N PRO A 51 5.71 15.07 9.11
CA PRO A 51 6.58 14.32 10.02
C PRO A 51 5.84 13.80 11.26
N SER A 52 4.77 14.48 11.69
CA SER A 52 3.91 14.01 12.79
C SER A 52 2.85 13.00 12.32
N ASN A 53 2.81 12.68 11.02
CA ASN A 53 1.87 11.76 10.40
C ASN A 53 0.39 12.11 10.69
N LYS A 54 0.06 13.41 10.69
CA LYS A 54 -1.27 13.94 10.99
C LYS A 54 -2.30 13.56 9.92
N PHE A 55 -1.91 13.60 8.65
CA PHE A 55 -2.76 13.23 7.51
C PHE A 55 -2.65 11.74 7.26
N ARG A 56 -3.44 10.95 8.00
CA ARG A 56 -3.50 9.49 7.87
C ARG A 56 -4.93 8.96 7.86
N ASN A 57 -5.07 7.77 7.31
CA ASN A 57 -6.29 6.97 7.29
C ASN A 57 -5.89 5.49 7.34
N LYS A 58 -6.87 4.58 7.25
CA LYS A 58 -6.62 3.13 7.34
C LYS A 58 -5.63 2.61 6.29
N LEU A 59 -5.54 3.23 5.11
CA LEU A 59 -4.58 2.84 4.06
C LEU A 59 -3.13 3.10 4.53
N TRP A 60 -2.90 4.25 5.14
CA TRP A 60 -1.60 4.58 5.73
C TRP A 60 -1.22 3.62 6.85
N ASP A 61 -2.17 3.23 7.70
CA ASP A 61 -1.91 2.27 8.75
C ASP A 61 -1.52 0.89 8.18
N ALA A 62 -2.15 0.48 7.06
CA ALA A 62 -1.90 -0.81 6.43
C ALA A 62 -0.57 -0.89 5.65
N TYR A 63 -0.21 0.14 4.87
CA TYR A 63 0.89 0.02 3.91
C TYR A 63 2.12 0.85 4.27
N TYR A 64 1.95 1.94 5.01
CA TYR A 64 3.04 2.85 5.36
C TYR A 64 3.68 2.48 6.70
N ARG A 65 2.89 2.33 7.78
CA ARG A 65 3.44 1.97 9.10
C ARG A 65 4.02 0.55 9.16
N ALA A 66 3.42 -0.41 8.46
CA ALA A 66 3.94 -1.78 8.40
C ALA A 66 5.36 -1.86 7.82
N GLY A 67 5.77 -0.90 6.99
CA GLY A 67 7.15 -0.79 6.49
C GLY A 67 8.15 -0.18 7.47
N GLN A 68 7.70 0.42 8.59
CA GLN A 68 8.57 1.05 9.58
C GLN A 68 8.97 0.10 10.73
N LEU A 69 8.28 -1.04 10.88
CA LEU A 69 8.54 -2.03 11.93
C LEU A 69 9.78 -2.91 11.69
N HIS A 70 10.46 -2.76 10.54
CA HIS A 70 11.71 -3.45 10.20
C HIS A 70 12.93 -2.51 10.28
N SER A 71 12.84 -1.43 11.05
CA SER A 71 13.93 -0.49 11.30
C SER A 71 14.17 -0.39 12.80
N GLU A 72 14.56 -1.52 13.40
CA GLU A 72 15.27 -1.62 14.68
C GLU A 72 16.46 -2.56 14.51
#